data_AF-A0A963YMZ0-F1
#
_entry.id   AF-A0A963YMZ0-F1
#
_cell.length_a   1.000
_cell.length_b   1.000
_cell.length_c   1.000
_cell.angle_alpha   90.00
_cell.angle_beta   90.00
_cell.angle_gamma   90.00
#
_symmetry.space_group_name_H-M   'P 1'
#
loop_
_entity.id
_entity.type
_entity.pdbx_description
1 polymer ?
#
loop_
_entity_poly.entity_id
_entity_poly.type
_entity_poly.pdbx_seq_one_letter_code
_entity_poly.pdbx_strand_id
1 'polypeptide(L)'
;MDGDCSCGSGLRWQRCCGWRPVDRTGPRALARLQPLTDEAARLIAAGQSAEGEALLLDALDLGPDHLPALLHLAALRLAQQQAPAAEMLWQRVLRLTPNHLAATLSLGTSLLGRGKLAEAEAQARNAIRIAPESPAAHNLMGMILTEDNRPQIGEYHYRRVLALSAARDPILLANLAWNLKAQGRMEEARRLYRDSLGMAPTVRQTLLGFARLEEADRQFDAARAVLDVSDIAYPNDPQVRLARAVLLGRTGQREEAIALIDRLAEGAGLGPAELLEKGRLLDKLGRFEDAWAAFAAGQAAGHDAIRPDLSGRGGGGDDRASAGIFHGLPPQPSAQGRPARGRSAADLHSRLPSVRHDAGGTEPVGPSHDRRR
;
A
#
# COMPACT_ATOMS: atom_id res chain seq x y z
N MET A 1 -5.54 26.41 -28.98
CA MET A 1 -5.63 25.00 -28.53
C MET A 1 -5.55 25.03 -27.00
N ASP A 2 -6.69 25.24 -26.35
CA ASP A 2 -6.80 25.41 -24.89
C ASP A 2 -7.53 24.23 -24.25
N GLY A 3 -7.12 23.01 -24.61
CA GLY A 3 -7.70 21.78 -24.08
C GLY A 3 -6.89 21.22 -22.91
N ASP A 4 -7.55 20.37 -22.12
CA ASP A 4 -6.90 19.52 -21.13
C ASP A 4 -5.86 18.62 -21.80
N CYS A 5 -4.78 18.33 -21.08
CA CYS A 5 -3.74 17.46 -21.61
C CYS A 5 -4.21 16.00 -21.56
N SER A 6 -4.07 15.31 -22.69
CA SER A 6 -4.30 13.86 -22.79
C SER A 6 -3.34 13.00 -21.94
N CYS A 7 -2.37 13.61 -21.25
CA CYS A 7 -1.41 12.94 -20.39
C CYS A 7 -2.06 12.41 -19.09
N GLY A 8 -3.29 12.81 -18.78
CA GLY A 8 -3.98 12.41 -17.55
C GLY A 8 -3.52 13.16 -16.30
N SER A 9 -2.67 14.20 -16.42
CA SER A 9 -2.22 15.03 -15.29
C SER A 9 -3.31 15.92 -14.68
N GLY A 10 -4.44 16.09 -15.36
CA GLY A 10 -5.44 17.09 -15.02
C GLY A 10 -5.00 18.54 -15.28
N LEU A 11 -3.88 18.76 -15.95
CA LEU A 11 -3.41 20.08 -16.40
C LEU A 11 -3.77 20.31 -17.87
N ARG A 12 -3.87 21.58 -18.25
CA ARG A 12 -4.00 22.00 -19.66
C ARG A 12 -2.79 21.60 -20.49
N TRP A 13 -2.96 21.30 -21.77
CA TRP A 13 -1.88 20.82 -22.66
C TRP A 13 -0.65 21.74 -22.65
N GLN A 14 -0.84 23.05 -22.74
CA GLN A 14 0.24 24.06 -22.72
C GLN A 14 1.06 24.04 -21.42
N ARG A 15 0.50 23.47 -20.34
CA ARG A 15 1.07 23.41 -19.00
C ARG A 15 1.50 21.99 -18.59
N CYS A 16 1.09 20.94 -19.32
CA CYS A 16 1.62 19.56 -19.20
C CYS A 16 2.63 19.30 -20.33
N CYS A 17 2.26 18.53 -21.34
CA CYS A 17 3.17 18.04 -22.38
C CYS A 17 3.56 19.06 -23.44
N GLY A 18 2.78 20.13 -23.61
CA GLY A 18 3.08 21.22 -24.53
C GLY A 18 4.06 22.26 -23.97
N TRP A 19 4.36 22.20 -22.67
CA TRP A 19 5.24 23.16 -22.02
C TRP A 19 6.68 23.03 -22.54
N ARG A 20 7.34 24.18 -22.79
CA ARG A 20 8.73 24.26 -23.25
C ARG A 20 9.60 24.99 -22.21
N PRO A 21 10.79 24.47 -21.85
CA PRO A 21 11.69 25.08 -20.85
C PRO A 21 12.26 26.47 -21.20
N VAL A 22 11.97 26.99 -22.39
CA VAL A 22 12.54 28.26 -22.89
C VAL A 22 11.74 29.47 -22.40
N ASP A 23 10.50 29.26 -21.95
CA ASP A 23 9.64 30.31 -21.43
C ASP A 23 9.99 30.60 -19.96
N ARG A 24 11.02 31.42 -19.76
CA ARG A 24 11.45 31.82 -18.40
C ARG A 24 10.36 32.65 -17.72
N THR A 25 9.94 32.22 -16.54
CA THR A 25 9.04 33.00 -15.68
C THR A 25 9.67 34.36 -15.35
N GLY A 26 8.95 35.44 -15.68
CA GLY A 26 9.44 36.80 -15.42
C GLY A 26 9.58 37.10 -13.92
N PRO A 27 10.48 38.01 -13.52
CA PRO A 27 10.79 38.28 -12.10
C PRO A 27 9.57 38.76 -11.28
N ARG A 28 8.63 39.50 -11.91
CA ARG A 28 7.38 39.92 -11.26
C ARG A 28 6.42 38.74 -10.99
N ALA A 29 6.41 37.74 -11.86
CA ALA A 29 5.63 36.53 -11.66
C ALA A 29 6.27 35.67 -10.56
N LEU A 30 7.61 35.58 -10.55
CA LEU A 30 8.36 34.84 -9.53
C LEU A 30 8.05 35.32 -8.10
N ALA A 31 7.93 36.64 -7.90
CA ALA A 31 7.59 37.23 -6.60
C ALA A 31 6.17 36.85 -6.11
N ARG A 32 5.28 36.41 -7.00
CA ARG A 32 3.91 35.99 -6.66
C ARG A 32 3.79 34.48 -6.43
N LEU A 33 4.71 33.67 -6.92
CA LEU A 33 4.63 32.21 -6.84
C LEU A 33 4.67 31.70 -5.40
N GLN A 34 5.67 32.14 -4.62
CA GLN A 34 5.85 31.64 -3.25
C GLN A 34 4.64 31.95 -2.35
N PRO A 35 4.09 33.18 -2.33
CA PRO A 35 2.87 33.45 -1.56
C PRO A 35 1.68 32.59 -1.98
N LEU A 36 1.49 32.34 -3.28
CA LEU A 36 0.40 31.48 -3.77
C LEU A 36 0.57 30.04 -3.30
N THR A 37 1.78 29.49 -3.35
CA THR A 37 2.04 28.11 -2.91
C THR A 37 1.95 27.94 -1.39
N ASP A 38 2.40 28.93 -0.62
CA ASP A 38 2.30 28.91 0.84
C ASP A 38 0.84 28.97 1.28
N GLU A 39 0.05 29.84 0.64
CA GLU A 39 -1.39 29.93 0.85
C GLU A 39 -2.09 28.61 0.50
N ALA A 40 -1.78 28.05 -0.67
CA ALA A 40 -2.34 26.78 -1.11
C ALA A 40 -2.05 25.65 -0.11
N ALA A 41 -0.79 25.55 0.34
CA ALA A 41 -0.39 24.55 1.33
C ALA A 41 -1.17 24.71 2.64
N ARG A 42 -1.38 25.94 3.09
CA ARG A 42 -2.19 26.23 4.29
C ARG A 42 -3.66 25.84 4.12
N LEU A 43 -4.28 26.18 2.98
CA LEU A 43 -5.66 25.81 2.69
C LEU A 43 -5.85 24.29 2.61
N ILE A 44 -4.93 23.59 1.95
CA ILE A 44 -4.94 22.12 1.87
C ILE A 44 -4.81 21.52 3.28
N ALA A 45 -3.93 22.05 4.12
CA ALA A 45 -3.79 21.61 5.52
C ALA A 45 -5.05 21.87 6.36
N ALA A 46 -5.81 22.94 6.04
CA ALA A 46 -7.10 23.26 6.65
C ALA A 46 -8.27 22.41 6.09
N GLY A 47 -8.03 21.54 5.11
CA GLY A 47 -9.06 20.73 4.46
C GLY A 47 -9.82 21.45 3.33
N GLN A 48 -9.46 22.69 3.02
CA GLN A 48 -10.00 23.48 1.91
C GLN A 48 -9.28 23.13 0.59
N SER A 49 -9.28 21.85 0.25
CA SER A 49 -8.48 21.29 -0.84
C SER A 49 -8.81 21.89 -2.21
N ALA A 50 -10.07 22.26 -2.48
CA ALA A 50 -10.47 22.83 -3.77
C ALA A 50 -9.91 24.25 -3.98
N GLU A 51 -9.93 25.09 -2.94
CA GLU A 51 -9.36 26.44 -2.99
C GLU A 51 -7.84 26.39 -3.09
N GLY A 52 -7.20 25.50 -2.30
CA GLY A 52 -5.76 25.29 -2.40
C GLY A 52 -5.34 24.77 -3.77
N GLU A 53 -6.11 23.86 -4.37
CA GLU A 53 -5.89 23.39 -5.74
C GLU A 53 -5.92 24.52 -6.77
N ALA A 54 -6.93 25.40 -6.68
CA ALA A 54 -7.05 26.55 -7.57
C ALA A 54 -5.80 27.45 -7.50
N LEU A 55 -5.28 27.72 -6.31
CA LEU A 55 -4.06 28.51 -6.14
C LEU A 55 -2.80 27.81 -6.68
N LEU A 56 -2.71 26.48 -6.56
CA LEU A 56 -1.62 25.73 -7.18
C LEU A 56 -1.69 25.81 -8.71
N LEU A 57 -2.88 25.75 -9.28
CA LEU A 57 -3.08 25.93 -10.72
C LEU A 57 -2.70 27.35 -11.14
N ASP A 58 -3.13 28.39 -10.40
CA ASP A 58 -2.74 29.78 -10.65
C ASP A 58 -1.21 29.98 -10.57
N ALA A 59 -0.55 29.32 -9.61
CA ALA A 59 0.91 29.33 -9.52
C ALA A 59 1.55 28.67 -10.75
N LEU A 60 1.03 27.54 -11.22
CA LEU A 60 1.51 26.86 -12.43
C LEU A 60 1.17 27.62 -13.72
N ASP A 61 0.20 28.53 -13.69
CA ASP A 61 -0.12 29.43 -14.80
C ASP A 61 0.93 30.53 -14.92
N LEU A 62 1.43 31.03 -13.80
CA LEU A 62 2.50 32.02 -13.73
C LEU A 62 3.88 31.39 -13.94
N GLY A 63 4.09 30.17 -13.45
CA GLY A 63 5.35 29.43 -13.51
C GLY A 63 5.12 27.93 -13.68
N PRO A 64 5.04 27.41 -14.91
CA PRO A 64 4.73 25.99 -15.14
C PRO A 64 5.82 25.02 -14.65
N ASP A 65 7.02 25.49 -14.36
CA ASP A 65 8.13 24.74 -13.77
C ASP A 65 8.32 25.02 -12.28
N HIS A 66 7.38 25.75 -11.64
CA HIS A 66 7.47 26.07 -10.23
C HIS A 66 7.36 24.79 -9.38
N LEU A 67 8.52 24.35 -8.90
CA LEU A 67 8.68 23.06 -8.24
C LEU A 67 7.77 22.89 -7.00
N PRO A 68 7.67 23.86 -6.06
CA PRO A 68 6.75 23.74 -4.93
C PRO A 68 5.29 23.50 -5.34
N ALA A 69 4.78 24.21 -6.37
CA ALA A 69 3.42 23.99 -6.83
C ALA A 69 3.21 22.58 -7.42
N LEU A 70 4.18 22.09 -8.20
CA LEU A 70 4.13 20.72 -8.73
C LEU A 70 4.14 19.66 -7.61
N LEU A 71 4.98 19.85 -6.59
CA LEU A 71 5.07 18.93 -5.45
C LEU A 71 3.76 18.91 -4.65
N HIS A 72 3.20 20.08 -4.33
CA HIS A 72 1.93 20.18 -3.60
C HIS A 72 0.77 19.61 -4.40
N LEU A 73 0.69 19.88 -5.70
CA LEU A 73 -0.38 19.36 -6.55
C LEU A 73 -0.27 17.83 -6.67
N ALA A 74 0.93 17.29 -6.85
CA ALA A 74 1.13 15.85 -6.92
C ALA A 74 0.74 15.13 -5.62
N ALA A 75 1.08 15.72 -4.46
CA ALA A 75 0.65 15.22 -3.16
C ALA A 75 -0.88 15.29 -2.99
N LEU A 76 -1.50 16.39 -3.42
CA LEU A 76 -2.95 16.55 -3.39
C LEU A 76 -3.67 15.52 -4.27
N ARG A 77 -3.17 15.27 -5.48
CA ARG A 77 -3.71 14.25 -6.40
C ARG A 77 -3.64 12.85 -5.79
N LEU A 78 -2.55 12.50 -5.10
CA LEU A 78 -2.47 11.25 -4.34
C LEU A 78 -3.53 11.18 -3.24
N ALA A 79 -3.73 12.26 -2.48
CA ALA A 79 -4.74 12.31 -1.43
C ALA A 79 -6.18 12.19 -1.99
N GLN A 80 -6.41 12.67 -3.21
CA GLN A 80 -7.67 12.55 -3.95
C GLN A 80 -7.83 11.19 -4.68
N GLN A 81 -6.93 10.22 -4.46
CA GLN A 81 -6.92 8.92 -5.16
C GLN A 81 -6.74 9.02 -6.68
N GLN A 82 -6.23 10.14 -7.18
CA GLN A 82 -5.93 10.38 -8.59
C GLN A 82 -4.47 9.99 -8.88
N ALA A 83 -4.13 8.73 -8.61
CA ALA A 83 -2.77 8.22 -8.73
C ALA A 83 -2.13 8.43 -10.13
N PRO A 84 -2.85 8.23 -11.27
CA PRO A 84 -2.28 8.51 -12.58
C PRO A 84 -1.88 9.98 -12.77
N ALA A 85 -2.70 10.92 -12.27
CA ALA A 85 -2.41 12.34 -12.37
C ALA A 85 -1.18 12.72 -11.54
N ALA A 86 -1.08 12.18 -10.31
CA ALA A 86 0.08 12.38 -9.45
C ALA A 86 1.37 11.84 -10.08
N GLU A 87 1.31 10.66 -10.71
CA GLU A 87 2.44 10.03 -11.39
C GLU A 87 3.04 10.97 -12.46
N MET A 88 2.18 11.57 -13.30
CA MET A 88 2.60 12.52 -14.33
C MET A 88 3.29 13.76 -13.74
N LEU A 89 2.80 14.25 -12.61
CA LEU A 89 3.39 15.39 -11.91
C LEU A 89 4.74 15.02 -11.27
N TRP A 90 4.88 13.82 -10.67
CA TRP A 90 6.16 13.34 -10.16
C TRP A 90 7.19 13.14 -11.28
N GLN A 91 6.78 12.60 -12.42
CA GLN A 91 7.64 12.52 -13.60
C GLN A 91 8.09 13.90 -14.08
N ARG A 92 7.20 14.91 -14.03
CA ARG A 92 7.57 16.30 -14.35
C ARG A 92 8.59 16.85 -13.36
N VAL A 93 8.39 16.64 -12.05
CA VAL A 93 9.36 17.00 -11.01
C VAL A 93 10.72 16.36 -11.27
N LEU A 94 10.77 15.08 -11.64
CA LEU A 94 12.02 14.38 -11.93
C LEU A 94 12.69 14.84 -13.22
N ARG A 95 11.94 15.35 -14.22
CA ARG A 95 12.55 16.00 -15.38
C ARG A 95 13.24 17.32 -15.01
N LEU A 96 12.67 18.08 -14.08
CA LEU A 96 13.24 19.34 -13.60
C LEU A 96 14.36 19.12 -12.58
N THR A 97 14.20 18.11 -11.73
CA THR A 97 15.10 17.76 -10.62
C THR A 97 15.32 16.25 -10.56
N PRO A 98 16.25 15.70 -11.36
CA PRO A 98 16.45 14.25 -11.49
C PRO A 98 16.82 13.51 -10.21
N ASN A 99 17.37 14.22 -9.21
CA ASN A 99 17.78 13.66 -7.91
C ASN A 99 16.81 14.02 -6.78
N HIS A 100 15.54 14.31 -7.08
CA HIS A 100 14.56 14.63 -6.05
C HIS A 100 14.09 13.36 -5.33
N LEU A 101 14.51 13.18 -4.08
CA LEU A 101 14.25 11.96 -3.30
C LEU A 101 12.75 11.68 -3.14
N ALA A 102 11.95 12.66 -2.70
CA ALA A 102 10.53 12.44 -2.45
C ALA A 102 9.76 12.03 -3.72
N ALA A 103 9.99 12.71 -4.85
CA ALA A 103 9.39 12.34 -6.13
C ALA A 103 9.84 10.94 -6.61
N THR A 104 11.11 10.58 -6.40
CA THR A 104 11.64 9.24 -6.72
C THR A 104 10.92 8.16 -5.91
N LEU A 105 10.76 8.37 -4.60
CA LEU A 105 10.06 7.45 -3.70
C LEU A 105 8.56 7.34 -4.04
N SER A 106 7.90 8.47 -4.32
CA SER A 106 6.48 8.50 -4.70
C SER A 106 6.24 7.77 -6.01
N LEU A 107 7.08 7.99 -7.03
CA LEU A 107 6.99 7.28 -8.30
C LEU A 107 7.25 5.79 -8.12
N GLY A 108 8.29 5.40 -7.37
CA GLY A 108 8.57 3.99 -7.10
C GLY A 108 7.43 3.27 -6.36
N THR A 109 6.80 3.95 -5.39
CA THR A 109 5.62 3.42 -4.67
C THR A 109 4.42 3.26 -5.61
N SER A 110 4.18 4.23 -6.48
CA SER A 110 3.11 4.17 -7.48
C SER A 110 3.31 3.01 -8.47
N LEU A 111 4.54 2.85 -8.99
CA LEU A 111 4.91 1.76 -9.89
C LEU A 111 4.75 0.38 -9.22
N LEU A 112 5.15 0.26 -7.94
CA LEU A 112 4.92 -0.94 -7.15
C LEU A 112 3.43 -1.27 -7.03
N GLY A 113 2.59 -0.28 -6.73
CA GLY A 113 1.13 -0.45 -6.65
C GLY A 113 0.49 -0.91 -7.96
N ARG A 114 1.14 -0.65 -9.10
CA ARG A 114 0.72 -1.10 -10.44
C ARG A 114 1.36 -2.41 -10.88
N GLY A 115 2.18 -3.05 -10.03
CA GLY A 115 2.90 -4.28 -10.36
C GLY A 115 4.05 -4.09 -11.36
N LYS A 116 4.47 -2.85 -11.65
CA LYS A 116 5.62 -2.55 -12.53
C LYS A 116 6.93 -2.70 -11.77
N LEU A 117 7.23 -3.93 -11.34
CA LEU A 117 8.29 -4.22 -10.36
C LEU A 117 9.68 -3.78 -10.83
N ALA A 118 10.03 -4.02 -12.10
CA ALA A 118 11.32 -3.61 -12.65
C ALA A 118 11.52 -2.09 -12.66
N GLU A 119 10.50 -1.33 -13.08
CA GLU A 119 10.52 0.13 -13.07
C GLU A 119 10.57 0.66 -11.63
N ALA A 120 9.81 0.06 -10.71
CA ALA A 120 9.82 0.41 -9.30
C ALA A 120 11.20 0.16 -8.66
N GLU A 121 11.84 -0.98 -8.96
CA GLU A 121 13.18 -1.32 -8.45
C GLU A 121 14.21 -0.28 -8.92
N ALA A 122 14.15 0.17 -10.17
CA ALA A 122 15.02 1.22 -10.69
C ALA A 122 14.88 2.53 -9.88
N GLN A 123 13.65 2.93 -9.56
CA GLN A 123 13.41 4.11 -8.70
C GLN A 123 13.92 3.90 -7.28
N ALA A 124 13.70 2.73 -6.68
CA ALA A 124 14.19 2.44 -5.33
C ALA A 124 15.73 2.42 -5.27
N ARG A 125 16.41 1.87 -6.29
CA ARG A 125 17.88 1.94 -6.44
C ARG A 125 18.35 3.39 -6.54
N ASN A 126 17.65 4.21 -7.32
CA ASN A 126 17.97 5.64 -7.43
C ASN A 126 17.77 6.36 -6.09
N ALA A 127 16.70 6.08 -5.35
CA ALA A 127 16.45 6.66 -4.04
C ALA A 127 17.56 6.30 -3.03
N ILE A 128 18.01 5.03 -3.01
CA ILE A 128 19.13 4.59 -2.18
C ILE A 128 20.43 5.27 -2.61
N ARG A 129 20.67 5.47 -3.91
CA ARG A 129 21.84 6.21 -4.41
C ARG A 129 21.82 7.68 -3.96
N ILE A 130 20.65 8.32 -3.98
CA ILE A 130 20.47 9.72 -3.56
C ILE A 130 20.66 9.85 -2.04
N ALA A 131 20.08 8.92 -1.27
CA ALA A 131 20.13 8.92 0.19
C ALA A 131 20.36 7.49 0.72
N PRO A 132 21.64 7.06 0.88
CA PRO A 132 21.99 5.69 1.26
C PRO A 132 21.49 5.24 2.62
N GLU A 133 21.19 6.17 3.52
CA GLU A 133 20.69 5.91 4.87
C GLU A 133 19.21 6.26 5.02
N SER A 134 18.47 6.41 3.92
CA SER A 134 17.03 6.68 3.97
C SER A 134 16.25 5.42 4.36
N PRO A 135 15.55 5.40 5.52
CA PRO A 135 14.69 4.27 5.88
C PRO A 135 13.55 4.10 4.86
N ALA A 136 13.01 5.19 4.30
CA ALA A 136 11.96 5.12 3.30
C ALA A 136 12.42 4.43 2.00
N ALA A 137 13.64 4.71 1.53
CA ALA A 137 14.20 4.07 0.34
C ALA A 137 14.45 2.58 0.53
N HIS A 138 14.99 2.19 1.69
CA HIS A 138 15.16 0.78 2.02
C HIS A 138 13.82 0.06 2.23
N ASN A 139 12.83 0.67 2.88
CA ASN A 139 11.51 0.06 3.02
C ASN A 139 10.88 -0.20 1.64
N LEU A 140 10.93 0.78 0.73
CA LEU A 140 10.42 0.61 -0.63
C LEU A 140 11.13 -0.53 -1.37
N MET A 141 12.46 -0.62 -1.28
CA MET A 141 13.22 -1.72 -1.87
C MET A 141 12.83 -3.08 -1.27
N GLY A 142 12.68 -3.16 0.06
CA GLY A 142 12.22 -4.36 0.74
C GLY A 142 10.83 -4.81 0.28
N MET A 143 9.90 -3.87 0.09
CA MET A 143 8.57 -4.15 -0.45
C MET A 143 8.65 -4.69 -1.89
N ILE A 144 9.37 -4.00 -2.77
CA ILE A 144 9.52 -4.39 -4.18
C ILE A 144 10.11 -5.81 -4.29
N LEU A 145 11.18 -6.10 -3.54
CA LEU A 145 11.83 -7.42 -3.58
C LEU A 145 10.96 -8.53 -2.99
N THR A 146 10.09 -8.20 -2.03
CA THR A 146 9.14 -9.19 -1.50
C THR A 146 8.10 -9.55 -2.54
N GLU A 147 7.56 -8.55 -3.24
CA GLU A 147 6.57 -8.74 -4.31
C GLU A 147 7.17 -9.38 -5.58
N ASP A 148 8.45 -9.12 -5.86
CA ASP A 148 9.23 -9.76 -6.93
C ASP A 148 9.68 -11.18 -6.58
N ASN A 149 9.06 -11.80 -5.56
CA ASN A 149 9.35 -13.15 -5.08
C ASN A 149 10.84 -13.39 -4.73
N ARG A 150 11.52 -12.34 -4.24
CA ARG A 150 12.91 -12.35 -3.73
C ARG A 150 12.97 -11.92 -2.26
N PRO A 151 12.17 -12.52 -1.37
CA PRO A 151 11.99 -12.02 -0.01
C PRO A 151 13.28 -12.08 0.83
N GLN A 152 14.21 -13.00 0.56
CA GLN A 152 15.47 -13.11 1.29
C GLN A 152 16.36 -11.88 1.10
N ILE A 153 16.36 -11.28 -0.10
CA ILE A 153 17.09 -10.03 -0.37
C ILE A 153 16.30 -8.85 0.22
N GLY A 154 14.96 -8.88 0.14
CA GLY A 154 14.10 -7.87 0.75
C GLY A 154 14.30 -7.73 2.26
N GLU A 155 14.54 -8.84 2.96
CA GLU A 155 14.79 -8.86 4.40
C GLU A 155 15.98 -7.99 4.81
N TYR A 156 17.08 -8.01 4.04
CA TYR A 156 18.24 -7.15 4.29
C TYR A 156 17.81 -5.69 4.41
N HIS A 157 16.98 -5.23 3.47
CA HIS A 157 16.52 -3.85 3.45
C HIS A 157 15.58 -3.54 4.62
N TYR A 158 14.65 -4.43 4.96
CA TYR A 158 13.82 -4.23 6.14
C TYR A 158 14.61 -4.19 7.44
N ARG A 159 15.60 -5.06 7.62
CA ARG A 159 16.48 -5.01 8.79
C ARG A 159 17.31 -3.73 8.81
N ARG A 160 17.74 -3.24 7.65
CA ARG A 160 18.42 -1.94 7.53
C ARG A 160 17.53 -0.79 7.97
N VAL A 161 16.23 -0.80 7.62
CA VAL A 161 15.25 0.16 8.12
C VAL A 161 15.19 0.14 9.64
N LEU A 162 15.08 -1.04 10.27
CA LEU A 162 15.03 -1.14 11.72
C LEU A 162 16.32 -0.67 12.41
N ALA A 163 17.47 -0.83 11.76
CA ALA A 163 18.75 -0.33 12.27
C ALA A 163 18.92 1.20 12.13
N LEU A 164 18.31 1.80 11.11
CA LEU A 164 18.38 3.24 10.84
C LEU A 164 17.30 4.04 11.59
N SER A 165 16.19 3.40 11.94
CA SER A 165 15.09 4.05 12.66
C SER A 165 15.37 4.16 14.16
N ALA A 166 15.31 5.38 14.70
CA ALA A 166 15.49 5.63 16.13
C ALA A 166 14.35 5.07 17.00
N ALA A 167 13.15 4.94 16.44
CA ALA A 167 11.99 4.38 17.11
C ALA A 167 11.46 3.17 16.34
N ARG A 168 10.94 2.17 17.07
CA ARG A 168 10.19 1.07 16.45
C ARG A 168 8.91 1.64 15.84
N ASP A 169 8.61 1.24 14.61
CA ASP A 169 7.41 1.61 13.88
C ASP A 169 6.57 0.34 13.61
N PRO A 170 5.30 0.29 14.05
CA PRO A 170 4.48 -0.90 13.89
C PRO A 170 4.19 -1.26 12.43
N ILE A 171 4.19 -0.30 11.49
CA ILE A 171 4.01 -0.57 10.06
C ILE A 171 5.25 -1.25 9.50
N LEU A 172 6.45 -0.81 9.89
CA LEU A 172 7.70 -1.41 9.43
C LEU A 172 7.87 -2.84 9.98
N LEU A 173 7.42 -3.09 11.22
CA LEU A 173 7.36 -4.45 11.77
C LEU A 173 6.40 -5.33 10.97
N ALA A 174 5.23 -4.82 10.58
CA ALA A 174 4.27 -5.54 9.76
C ALA A 174 4.81 -5.89 8.36
N ASN A 175 5.58 -4.98 7.75
CA ASN A 175 6.20 -5.22 6.44
C ASN A 175 7.29 -6.30 6.53
N LEU A 176 8.13 -6.28 7.56
CA LEU A 176 9.10 -7.35 7.79
C LEU A 176 8.41 -8.68 8.11
N ALA A 177 7.33 -8.67 8.90
CA ALA A 177 6.54 -9.86 9.18
C ALA A 177 5.97 -10.49 7.90
N TRP A 178 5.43 -9.66 7.01
CA TRP A 178 4.96 -10.10 5.69
C TRP A 178 6.08 -10.76 4.88
N ASN A 179 7.25 -10.13 4.83
CA ASN A 179 8.41 -10.68 4.15
C ASN A 179 8.86 -12.03 4.74
N LEU A 180 8.93 -12.15 6.07
CA LEU A 180 9.31 -13.40 6.75
C LEU A 180 8.28 -14.51 6.50
N LYS A 181 6.99 -14.18 6.48
CA LYS A 181 5.92 -15.10 6.09
C LYS A 181 6.12 -15.60 4.66
N ALA A 182 6.50 -14.73 3.71
CA ALA A 182 6.79 -15.12 2.33
C ALA A 182 8.01 -16.07 2.22
N GLN A 183 8.90 -16.07 3.21
CA GLN A 183 10.00 -17.04 3.34
C GLN A 183 9.59 -18.34 4.07
N GLY A 184 8.35 -18.46 4.55
CA GLY A 184 7.89 -19.58 5.37
C GLY A 184 8.33 -19.51 6.85
N ARG A 185 8.95 -18.40 7.28
CA ARG A 185 9.39 -18.18 8.68
C ARG A 185 8.23 -17.69 9.55
N MET A 186 7.21 -18.54 9.67
CA MET A 186 5.90 -18.21 10.25
C MET A 186 5.99 -17.72 11.70
N GLU A 187 6.78 -18.38 12.55
CA GLU A 187 6.90 -18.00 13.97
C GLU A 187 7.52 -16.61 14.16
N GLU A 188 8.51 -16.26 13.35
CA GLU A 188 9.14 -14.96 13.43
C GLU A 188 8.21 -13.85 12.93
N ALA A 189 7.51 -14.12 11.81
CA ALA A 189 6.47 -13.23 11.30
C ALA A 189 5.36 -13.01 12.35
N ARG A 190 4.89 -14.08 12.98
CA ARG A 190 3.89 -14.04 14.06
C ARG A 190 4.35 -13.19 15.25
N ARG A 191 5.60 -13.32 15.70
CA ARG A 191 6.15 -12.45 16.76
C ARG A 191 6.11 -10.97 16.36
N LEU A 192 6.56 -10.65 15.14
CA LEU A 192 6.56 -9.26 14.66
C LEU A 192 5.15 -8.68 14.48
N TYR A 193 4.19 -9.49 14.04
CA TYR A 193 2.79 -9.08 14.00
C TYR A 193 2.22 -8.82 15.40
N ARG A 194 2.53 -9.66 16.38
CA ARG A 194 2.14 -9.42 17.78
C ARG A 194 2.76 -8.13 18.33
N ASP A 195 4.06 -7.89 18.09
CA ASP A 195 4.75 -6.67 18.50
C ASP A 195 4.06 -5.43 17.89
N SER A 196 3.79 -5.46 16.58
CA SER A 196 3.09 -4.38 15.89
C SER A 196 1.69 -4.14 16.48
N LEU A 197 0.92 -5.20 16.71
CA LEU A 197 -0.44 -5.12 17.22
C LEU A 197 -0.49 -4.63 18.68
N GLY A 198 0.52 -4.99 19.48
CA GLY A 198 0.71 -4.48 20.84
C GLY A 198 1.06 -3.01 20.89
N MET A 199 1.79 -2.50 19.88
CA MET A 199 2.10 -1.07 19.76
C MET A 199 0.92 -0.26 19.23
N ALA A 200 0.21 -0.77 18.23
CA ALA A 200 -0.91 -0.09 17.59
C ALA A 200 -1.93 -1.13 17.06
N PRO A 201 -3.09 -1.28 17.74
CA PRO A 201 -4.05 -2.35 17.44
C PRO A 201 -4.85 -2.12 16.14
N THR A 202 -4.63 -0.99 15.47
CA THR A 202 -5.35 -0.56 14.27
C THR A 202 -4.47 -0.54 13.03
N VAL A 203 -3.24 -1.04 13.06
CA VAL A 203 -2.42 -1.10 11.84
C VAL A 203 -3.02 -2.10 10.87
N ARG A 204 -3.63 -1.60 9.79
CA ARG A 204 -4.31 -2.40 8.76
C ARG A 204 -3.44 -3.52 8.18
N GLN A 205 -2.16 -3.23 7.93
CA GLN A 205 -1.18 -4.19 7.40
C GLN A 205 -1.02 -5.38 8.37
N THR A 206 -0.92 -5.09 9.66
CA THR A 206 -0.79 -6.08 10.73
C THR A 206 -2.03 -6.93 10.83
N LEU A 207 -3.19 -6.28 10.92
CA LEU A 207 -4.47 -6.97 11.05
C LEU A 207 -4.73 -7.95 9.89
N LEU A 208 -4.57 -7.51 8.64
CA LEU A 208 -4.75 -8.38 7.48
C LEU A 208 -3.66 -9.43 7.34
N GLY A 209 -2.38 -9.04 7.47
CA GLY A 209 -1.26 -9.96 7.33
C GLY A 209 -1.27 -11.05 8.39
N PHE A 210 -1.63 -10.68 9.62
CA PHE A 210 -1.67 -11.59 10.75
C PHE A 210 -2.86 -12.54 10.69
N ALA A 211 -4.06 -12.05 10.38
CA ALA A 211 -5.23 -12.90 10.18
C ALA A 211 -4.98 -13.95 9.09
N ARG A 212 -4.37 -13.55 7.95
CA ARG A 212 -4.00 -14.46 6.87
C ARG A 212 -2.91 -15.45 7.27
N LEU A 213 -1.96 -15.05 8.12
CA LEU A 213 -0.94 -15.95 8.64
C LEU A 213 -1.58 -17.03 9.51
N GLU A 214 -2.41 -16.63 10.47
CA GLU A 214 -3.07 -17.57 11.40
C GLU A 214 -4.07 -18.48 10.67
N GLU A 215 -4.79 -17.96 9.68
CA GLU A 215 -5.65 -18.79 8.81
C GLU A 215 -4.85 -19.83 8.04
N ALA A 216 -3.74 -19.44 7.42
CA ALA A 216 -2.89 -20.36 6.67
C ALA A 216 -2.25 -21.43 7.58
N ASP A 217 -1.92 -21.07 8.82
CA ASP A 217 -1.38 -21.99 9.84
C ASP A 217 -2.47 -22.77 10.60
N ARG A 218 -3.74 -22.67 10.16
CA ARG A 218 -4.92 -23.33 10.73
C ARG A 218 -5.22 -22.96 12.19
N GLN A 219 -4.70 -21.84 12.66
CA GLN A 219 -5.02 -21.25 13.95
C GLN A 219 -6.29 -20.40 13.84
N PHE A 220 -7.41 -21.03 13.51
CA PHE A 220 -8.64 -20.32 13.14
C PHE A 220 -9.22 -19.44 14.25
N ASP A 221 -9.03 -19.81 15.52
CA ASP A 221 -9.45 -18.99 16.66
C ASP A 221 -8.61 -17.71 16.79
N ALA A 222 -7.30 -17.82 16.55
CA ALA A 222 -6.41 -16.65 16.54
C ALA A 222 -6.73 -15.74 15.34
N ALA A 223 -6.93 -16.32 14.15
CA ALA A 223 -7.36 -15.58 12.96
C ALA A 223 -8.68 -14.83 13.21
N ARG A 224 -9.66 -15.49 13.85
CA ARG A 224 -10.95 -14.90 14.22
C ARG A 224 -10.78 -13.72 15.16
N ALA A 225 -9.97 -13.85 16.21
CA ALA A 225 -9.72 -12.77 17.16
C ALA A 225 -9.10 -11.53 16.49
N VAL A 226 -8.15 -11.73 15.57
CA VAL A 226 -7.56 -10.63 14.78
C VAL A 226 -8.60 -9.99 13.85
N LEU A 227 -9.44 -10.78 13.21
CA LEU A 227 -10.49 -10.27 12.32
C LEU A 227 -11.61 -9.53 13.08
N ASP A 228 -11.95 -9.95 14.29
CA ASP A 228 -12.92 -9.23 15.13
C ASP A 228 -12.44 -7.81 15.47
N VAL A 229 -11.13 -7.61 15.68
CA VAL A 229 -10.53 -6.27 15.82
C VAL A 229 -10.56 -5.52 14.49
N SER A 230 -10.29 -6.22 13.39
CA SER A 230 -10.27 -5.65 12.04
C SER A 230 -11.63 -5.13 11.60
N ASP A 231 -12.70 -5.86 11.90
CA ASP A 231 -14.08 -5.49 11.56
C ASP A 231 -14.52 -4.22 12.30
N ILE A 232 -14.01 -3.99 13.51
CA ILE A 232 -14.27 -2.75 14.26
C ILE A 232 -13.46 -1.59 13.70
N ALA A 233 -12.16 -1.81 13.45
CA ALA A 233 -11.29 -0.76 12.93
C ALA A 233 -11.69 -0.34 11.51
N TYR A 234 -12.07 -1.31 10.67
CA TYR A 234 -12.25 -1.17 9.23
C TYR A 234 -13.53 -1.85 8.72
N PRO A 235 -14.72 -1.44 9.21
CA PRO A 235 -15.98 -2.16 9.00
C PRO A 235 -16.42 -2.26 7.53
N ASN A 236 -15.92 -1.36 6.68
CA ASN A 236 -16.25 -1.30 5.25
C ASN A 236 -15.07 -1.65 4.34
N ASP A 237 -13.99 -2.20 4.90
CA ASP A 237 -12.83 -2.55 4.10
C ASP A 237 -13.03 -3.87 3.34
N PRO A 238 -12.98 -3.86 2.00
CA PRO A 238 -13.24 -5.07 1.22
C PRO A 238 -12.28 -6.21 1.52
N GLN A 239 -11.01 -5.91 1.80
CA GLN A 239 -9.99 -6.92 2.06
C GLN A 239 -10.16 -7.55 3.45
N VAL A 240 -10.62 -6.78 4.44
CA VAL A 240 -10.94 -7.29 5.78
C VAL A 240 -12.14 -8.23 5.69
N ARG A 241 -13.21 -7.80 5.02
CA ARG A 241 -14.41 -8.63 4.79
C ARG A 241 -14.11 -9.88 3.98
N LEU A 242 -13.27 -9.80 2.96
CA LEU A 242 -12.83 -10.97 2.20
C LEU A 242 -12.04 -11.94 3.08
N ALA A 243 -11.12 -11.46 3.92
CA ALA A 243 -10.39 -12.31 4.86
C ALA A 243 -11.33 -13.01 5.86
N ARG A 244 -12.39 -12.31 6.32
CA ARG A 244 -13.46 -12.90 7.14
C ARG A 244 -14.24 -13.98 6.39
N ALA A 245 -14.60 -13.75 5.13
CA ALA A 245 -15.28 -14.75 4.30
C ALA A 245 -14.42 -16.00 4.08
N VAL A 246 -13.12 -15.81 3.80
CA VAL A 246 -12.16 -16.92 3.69
C VAL A 246 -12.16 -17.74 4.98
N LEU A 247 -12.04 -17.10 6.14
CA LEU A 247 -12.04 -17.80 7.43
C LEU A 247 -13.34 -18.60 7.65
N LEU A 248 -14.51 -17.99 7.43
CA LEU A 248 -15.81 -18.67 7.51
C LEU A 248 -15.87 -19.90 6.60
N GLY A 249 -15.37 -19.76 5.38
CA GLY A 249 -15.28 -20.86 4.41
C GLY A 249 -14.36 -22.00 4.87
N ARG A 250 -13.25 -21.68 5.54
CA ARG A 250 -12.34 -22.67 6.13
C ARG A 250 -12.96 -23.39 7.32
N THR A 251 -13.75 -22.69 8.12
CA THR A 251 -14.45 -23.25 9.30
C THR A 251 -15.82 -23.85 8.98
N GLY A 252 -16.14 -24.03 7.69
CA GLY A 252 -17.32 -24.74 7.22
C GLY A 252 -18.59 -23.91 7.08
N GLN A 253 -18.58 -22.63 7.47
CA GLN A 253 -19.69 -21.68 7.32
C GLN A 253 -19.74 -21.09 5.90
N ARG A 254 -19.86 -21.97 4.88
CA ARG A 254 -19.68 -21.60 3.46
C ARG A 254 -20.78 -20.69 2.94
N GLU A 255 -22.02 -20.93 3.33
CA GLU A 255 -23.18 -20.12 2.95
C GLU A 255 -23.08 -18.70 3.51
N GLU A 256 -22.64 -18.57 4.78
CA GLU A 256 -22.40 -17.28 5.41
C GLU A 256 -21.23 -16.53 4.74
N ALA A 257 -20.17 -17.26 4.38
CA ALA A 257 -19.04 -16.70 3.63
C ALA A 257 -19.48 -16.14 2.27
N ILE A 258 -20.31 -16.88 1.53
CA ILE A 258 -20.86 -16.42 0.24
C ILE A 258 -21.74 -15.17 0.44
N ALA A 259 -22.63 -15.17 1.43
CA ALA A 259 -23.47 -14.01 1.72
C ALA A 259 -22.66 -12.77 2.15
N LEU A 260 -21.52 -12.96 2.82
CA LEU A 260 -20.60 -11.88 3.14
C LEU A 260 -19.91 -11.33 1.87
N ILE A 261 -19.49 -12.20 0.95
CA ILE A 261 -18.92 -11.78 -0.33
C ILE A 261 -19.99 -11.05 -1.16
N ASP A 262 -21.21 -11.54 -1.23
CA ASP A 262 -22.27 -10.90 -2.02
C ASP A 262 -22.59 -9.48 -1.55
N ARG A 263 -22.54 -9.22 -0.24
CA ARG A 263 -22.65 -7.86 0.31
C ARG A 263 -21.49 -6.93 -0.07
N LEU A 264 -20.33 -7.46 -0.47
CA LEU A 264 -19.26 -6.64 -1.05
C LEU A 264 -19.62 -6.11 -2.44
N ALA A 265 -20.45 -6.86 -3.19
CA ALA A 265 -20.84 -6.51 -4.55
C ALA A 265 -21.76 -5.28 -4.61
N GLU A 266 -22.55 -5.05 -3.55
CA GLU A 266 -23.62 -4.03 -3.49
C GLU A 266 -23.14 -2.58 -3.69
N GLY A 267 -21.83 -2.30 -3.56
CA GLY A 267 -21.27 -0.95 -3.72
C GLY A 267 -20.43 -0.70 -4.98
N ALA A 268 -19.76 -1.72 -5.53
CA ALA A 268 -18.79 -1.54 -6.61
C ALA A 268 -18.61 -2.77 -7.52
N GLY A 269 -19.47 -3.78 -7.40
CA GLY A 269 -19.23 -5.11 -8.00
C GLY A 269 -18.09 -5.86 -7.29
N LEU A 270 -17.93 -7.14 -7.62
CA LEU A 270 -16.86 -7.97 -7.06
C LEU A 270 -15.59 -7.88 -7.90
N GLY A 271 -14.44 -7.78 -7.24
CA GLY A 271 -13.15 -7.90 -7.89
C GLY A 271 -12.78 -9.36 -8.17
N PRO A 272 -11.65 -9.59 -8.88
CA PRO A 272 -11.19 -10.94 -9.19
C PRO A 272 -10.95 -11.82 -7.96
N ALA A 273 -10.49 -11.22 -6.85
CA ALA A 273 -10.19 -11.91 -5.60
C ALA A 273 -11.46 -12.48 -4.96
N GLU A 274 -12.48 -11.64 -4.85
CA GLU A 274 -13.77 -11.96 -4.26
C GLU A 274 -14.51 -13.01 -5.10
N LEU A 275 -14.48 -12.85 -6.43
CA LEU A 275 -15.08 -13.81 -7.38
C LEU A 275 -14.43 -15.18 -7.32
N LEU A 276 -13.08 -15.22 -7.26
CA LEU A 276 -12.33 -16.45 -7.13
C LEU A 276 -12.67 -17.19 -5.83
N GLU A 277 -12.76 -16.46 -4.70
CA GLU A 277 -13.12 -17.07 -3.43
C GLU A 277 -14.56 -17.57 -3.42
N LYS A 278 -15.51 -16.78 -3.95
CA LYS A 278 -16.91 -17.20 -4.12
C LYS A 278 -17.01 -18.48 -4.95
N GLY A 279 -16.30 -18.56 -6.07
CA GLY A 279 -16.26 -19.77 -6.90
C GLY A 279 -15.78 -21.00 -6.14
N ARG A 280 -14.70 -20.89 -5.35
CA ARG A 280 -14.20 -21.99 -4.50
C ARG A 280 -15.21 -22.44 -3.44
N LEU A 281 -15.96 -21.51 -2.86
CA LEU A 281 -16.98 -21.82 -1.86
C LEU A 281 -18.16 -22.57 -2.49
N LEU A 282 -18.62 -22.11 -3.66
CA LEU A 282 -19.70 -22.73 -4.42
C LEU A 282 -19.34 -24.14 -4.91
N ASP A 283 -18.10 -24.32 -5.39
CA ASP A 283 -17.57 -25.61 -5.82
C ASP A 283 -17.59 -26.63 -4.68
N LYS A 284 -17.13 -26.23 -3.48
CA LYS A 284 -17.19 -27.05 -2.26
C LYS A 284 -18.61 -27.39 -1.81
N LEU A 285 -19.61 -26.63 -2.22
CA LEU A 285 -21.03 -26.89 -1.95
C LEU A 285 -21.69 -27.73 -3.06
N GLY A 286 -20.95 -28.10 -4.12
CA GLY A 286 -21.49 -28.83 -5.27
C GLY A 286 -22.31 -27.96 -6.23
N ARG A 287 -22.23 -26.63 -6.11
CA ARG A 287 -22.92 -25.66 -6.99
C ARG A 287 -22.04 -25.32 -8.19
N PHE A 288 -21.74 -26.32 -9.01
CA PHE A 288 -20.71 -26.23 -10.06
C PHE A 288 -20.98 -25.16 -11.12
N GLU A 289 -22.22 -25.00 -11.56
CA GLU A 289 -22.60 -23.96 -12.54
C GLU A 289 -22.35 -22.55 -12.00
N ASP A 290 -22.79 -22.29 -10.76
CA ASP A 290 -22.55 -21.00 -10.10
C ASP A 290 -21.05 -20.76 -9.86
N ALA A 291 -20.31 -21.82 -9.51
CA ALA A 291 -18.86 -21.76 -9.32
C ALA A 291 -18.15 -21.40 -10.63
N TRP A 292 -18.52 -22.04 -11.74
CA TRP A 292 -17.99 -21.74 -13.06
C TRP A 292 -18.27 -20.29 -13.47
N ALA A 293 -19.51 -19.82 -13.28
CA ALA A 293 -19.89 -18.44 -13.55
C ALA A 293 -19.02 -17.45 -12.75
N ALA A 294 -18.78 -17.73 -11.46
CA ALA A 294 -17.91 -16.90 -10.62
C ALA A 294 -16.45 -16.91 -11.10
N PHE A 295 -15.89 -18.06 -11.48
CA PHE A 295 -14.53 -18.14 -12.03
C PHE A 295 -14.39 -17.38 -13.36
N ALA A 296 -15.35 -17.55 -14.27
CA ALA A 296 -15.36 -16.86 -15.56
C ALA A 296 -15.44 -15.34 -15.38
N ALA A 297 -16.32 -14.86 -14.50
CA ALA A 297 -16.41 -13.44 -14.16
C ALA A 297 -15.10 -12.93 -13.53
N GLY A 298 -14.46 -13.70 -12.65
CA GLY A 298 -13.19 -13.34 -12.04
C GLY A 298 -12.06 -13.21 -13.05
N GLN A 299 -12.00 -14.10 -14.03
CA GLN A 299 -11.02 -14.04 -15.12
C GLN A 299 -11.24 -12.82 -16.02
N ALA A 300 -12.49 -12.54 -16.40
CA ALA A 300 -12.83 -11.36 -17.20
C ALA A 300 -12.45 -10.06 -16.48
N ALA A 301 -12.82 -9.92 -15.21
CA ALA A 301 -12.45 -8.78 -14.38
C ALA A 301 -10.92 -8.61 -14.23
N GLY A 302 -10.18 -9.71 -14.19
CA GLY A 302 -8.71 -9.70 -14.15
C GLY A 302 -8.08 -9.19 -15.44
N HIS A 303 -8.61 -9.59 -16.61
CA HIS A 303 -8.12 -9.12 -17.91
C HIS A 303 -8.41 -7.63 -18.16
N ASP A 304 -9.59 -7.15 -17.77
CA ASP A 304 -9.96 -5.74 -17.93
C ASP A 304 -9.12 -4.82 -17.02
N ALA A 305 -8.72 -5.29 -15.84
CA ALA A 305 -7.80 -4.56 -14.95
C ALA A 305 -6.37 -4.42 -15.52
N ILE A 306 -5.95 -5.30 -16.43
CA ILE A 306 -4.60 -5.32 -17.04
C ILE A 306 -4.53 -4.42 -18.28
N ARG A 307 -5.67 -4.07 -18.90
CA ARG A 307 -5.72 -3.16 -20.05
C ARG A 307 -5.97 -1.71 -19.61
N PRO A 308 -4.94 -0.87 -19.41
CA PRO A 308 -5.17 0.56 -19.51
C PRO A 308 -5.52 0.87 -20.97
N ASP A 309 -6.51 1.73 -21.18
CA ASP A 309 -6.90 2.29 -22.47
C ASP A 309 -5.66 2.68 -23.31
N LEU A 310 -5.33 1.84 -24.28
CA LEU A 310 -4.34 2.10 -25.33
C LEU A 310 -5.06 2.54 -26.61
N SER A 311 -6.01 3.46 -26.52
CA SER A 311 -6.46 4.24 -27.68
C SER A 311 -5.42 5.31 -28.04
N GLY A 312 -4.21 4.90 -28.40
CA GLY A 312 -3.18 5.86 -28.78
C GLY A 312 -1.78 5.31 -29.03
N ARG A 313 -1.60 4.71 -30.22
CA ARG A 313 -0.35 4.34 -30.91
C ARG A 313 0.19 2.94 -30.62
N GLY A 314 0.25 2.18 -31.71
CA GLY A 314 0.72 0.81 -31.77
C GLY A 314 2.24 0.65 -31.82
N GLY A 315 2.63 -0.60 -31.68
CA GLY A 315 3.99 -1.10 -31.75
C GLY A 315 4.07 -2.37 -30.90
N GLY A 316 4.06 -3.52 -31.56
CA GLY A 316 3.93 -4.84 -30.93
C GLY A 316 5.18 -5.32 -30.18
N GLY A 317 5.00 -6.42 -29.46
CA GLY A 317 6.11 -7.20 -28.90
C GLY A 317 5.79 -7.86 -27.56
N ASP A 318 5.59 -9.17 -27.63
CA ASP A 318 5.73 -10.20 -26.58
C ASP A 318 4.70 -10.31 -25.46
N ASP A 319 3.67 -11.10 -25.79
CA ASP A 319 2.93 -11.97 -24.89
C ASP A 319 3.89 -12.93 -24.16
N ARG A 320 4.23 -12.61 -22.91
CA ARG A 320 4.59 -13.63 -21.92
C ARG A 320 3.64 -13.56 -20.75
N ALA A 321 2.74 -14.53 -20.73
CA ALA A 321 1.87 -14.90 -19.63
C ALA A 321 2.59 -14.79 -18.28
N SER A 322 2.15 -13.83 -17.46
CA SER A 322 2.43 -13.79 -16.04
C SER A 322 1.16 -14.22 -15.30
N ALA A 323 0.92 -15.52 -15.30
CA ALA A 323 0.01 -16.15 -14.36
C ALA A 323 0.64 -16.07 -12.96
N GLY A 324 0.36 -14.98 -12.25
CA GLY A 324 0.78 -14.76 -10.87
C GLY A 324 -0.34 -14.05 -10.15
N ILE A 325 -1.16 -14.83 -9.45
CA ILE A 325 -2.29 -14.37 -8.64
C ILE A 325 -1.76 -13.37 -7.60
N PHE A 326 -2.02 -12.08 -7.81
CA PHE A 326 -1.66 -11.00 -6.87
C PHE A 326 -2.60 -11.05 -5.64
N HIS A 327 -2.28 -11.93 -4.69
CA HIS A 327 -2.79 -11.89 -3.32
C HIS A 327 -1.60 -11.83 -2.35
N GLY A 328 -0.81 -10.75 -2.48
CA GLY A 328 0.44 -10.58 -1.74
C GLY A 328 0.65 -9.19 -1.18
N LEU A 329 0.27 -8.14 -1.91
CA LEU A 329 0.63 -6.79 -1.49
C LEU A 329 0.21 -6.48 -0.03
N PRO A 330 1.16 -6.12 0.86
CA PRO A 330 0.77 -5.37 2.03
C PRO A 330 0.05 -4.12 1.49
N PRO A 331 -1.10 -3.79 2.05
CA PRO A 331 -1.86 -2.67 1.53
C PRO A 331 -1.02 -1.40 1.56
N GLN A 332 -0.91 -0.78 0.39
CA GLN A 332 -0.19 0.47 0.22
C GLN A 332 -0.74 1.50 1.24
N PRO A 333 0.13 2.34 1.83
CA PRO A 333 -0.31 3.36 2.79
C PRO A 333 -1.31 4.36 2.19
N SER A 334 -1.48 4.41 0.87
CA SER A 334 -2.40 5.32 0.16
C SER A 334 -3.85 4.84 0.04
N ALA A 335 -4.17 3.58 0.37
CA ALA A 335 -5.56 3.07 0.33
C ALA A 335 -6.17 2.95 1.74
N GLN A 336 -5.83 3.87 2.65
CA GLN A 336 -6.36 3.84 4.01
C GLN A 336 -7.83 4.27 4.02
N GLY A 337 -8.72 3.28 4.09
CA GLY A 337 -9.88 3.45 4.97
C GLY A 337 -9.33 3.91 6.31
N ARG A 338 -9.66 5.13 6.74
CA ARG A 338 -9.24 5.60 8.06
C ARG A 338 -10.01 4.77 9.09
N PRO A 339 -9.38 4.33 10.19
CA PRO A 339 -10.10 3.58 11.20
C PRO A 339 -11.28 4.40 11.72
N ALA A 340 -12.40 3.74 12.04
CA ALA A 340 -13.58 4.42 12.56
C ALA A 340 -13.22 5.25 13.81
N ARG A 341 -13.54 6.56 13.81
CA ARG A 341 -13.33 7.42 14.97
C ARG A 341 -14.35 7.05 16.05
N GLY A 342 -13.90 6.71 17.27
CA GLY A 342 -14.80 6.69 18.43
C GLY A 342 -14.67 5.54 19.44
N ARG A 343 -13.71 4.61 19.32
CA ARG A 343 -13.46 3.58 20.34
C ARG A 343 -12.01 3.60 20.81
N SER A 344 -11.80 3.38 22.11
CA SER A 344 -10.48 3.51 22.71
C SER A 344 -9.58 2.33 22.31
N ALA A 345 -8.26 2.55 22.20
CA ALA A 345 -7.32 1.47 21.94
C ALA A 345 -7.40 0.35 23.01
N ALA A 346 -7.79 0.69 24.24
CA ALA A 346 -7.99 -0.26 25.33
C ALA A 346 -9.12 -1.27 25.04
N ASP A 347 -10.21 -0.85 24.38
CA ASP A 347 -11.32 -1.73 24.02
C ASP A 347 -10.90 -2.78 22.99
N LEU A 348 -10.03 -2.39 22.04
CA LEU A 348 -9.50 -3.29 21.01
C LEU A 348 -8.47 -4.27 21.59
N HIS A 349 -7.62 -3.82 22.53
CA HIS A 349 -6.64 -4.70 23.17
C HIS A 349 -7.27 -5.82 23.98
N SER A 350 -8.43 -5.58 24.62
CA SER A 350 -9.13 -6.59 25.44
C SER A 350 -9.61 -7.82 24.65
N ARG A 351 -9.68 -7.71 23.32
CA ARG A 351 -10.17 -8.76 22.41
C ARG A 351 -9.06 -9.57 21.74
N LEU A 352 -7.80 -9.19 21.97
CA LEU A 352 -6.66 -9.89 21.39
C LEU A 352 -6.34 -11.17 22.16
N PRO A 353 -5.82 -12.21 21.50
CA PRO A 353 -5.28 -13.38 22.20
C PRO A 353 -4.22 -12.91 23.20
N SER A 354 -4.27 -13.40 24.44
CA SER A 354 -3.31 -13.02 25.48
C SER A 354 -1.89 -13.25 24.98
N VAL A 355 -1.12 -12.18 24.86
CA VAL A 355 0.33 -12.25 24.59
C VAL A 355 0.97 -12.81 25.86
N ARG A 356 1.04 -14.14 25.98
CA ARG A 356 1.96 -14.74 26.94
C ARG A 356 3.35 -14.47 26.41
N HIS A 357 4.04 -13.51 27.02
CA HIS A 357 5.49 -13.45 26.91
C HIS A 357 6.01 -14.71 27.59
N ASP A 358 6.42 -15.70 26.80
CA ASP A 358 7.38 -16.71 27.27
C ASP A 358 8.69 -15.96 27.53
N ALA A 359 8.77 -15.33 28.69
CA ALA A 359 10.03 -14.96 29.29
C ALA A 359 10.72 -16.28 29.62
N GLY A 360 11.62 -16.71 28.74
CA GLY A 360 12.53 -17.81 29.00
C GLY A 360 13.18 -17.61 30.36
N GLY A 361 12.91 -18.52 31.29
CA GLY A 361 13.47 -18.50 32.62
C GLY A 361 14.99 -18.56 32.54
N THR A 362 15.65 -17.47 32.86
CA THR A 362 17.02 -17.51 33.33
C THR A 362 17.00 -18.08 34.74
N GLU A 363 17.21 -19.39 34.87
CA GLU A 363 17.57 -19.97 36.16
C GLU A 363 18.91 -19.35 36.63
N PRO A 364 19.00 -18.88 37.88
CA PRO A 364 20.26 -18.39 38.41
C PRO A 364 21.18 -19.59 38.69
N VAL A 365 22.31 -19.65 37.99
CA VAL A 365 23.42 -20.54 38.30
C VAL A 365 23.93 -20.19 39.70
N GLY A 366 23.66 -21.06 40.68
CA GLY A 366 24.20 -20.96 42.04
C GLY A 366 25.72 -21.17 42.06
N PRO A 367 26.43 -20.63 43.07
CA PRO A 367 27.89 -20.65 43.09
C PRO A 367 28.40 -22.06 43.38
N SER A 368 29.28 -22.55 42.50
CA SER A 368 30.05 -23.77 42.70
C SER A 368 31.03 -23.58 43.86
N HIS A 369 30.85 -24.35 44.93
CA HIS A 369 31.86 -24.55 45.95
C HIS A 369 33.08 -25.27 45.34
N ASP A 370 34.19 -24.55 45.25
CA ASP A 370 35.52 -25.16 45.18
C ASP A 370 36.34 -24.64 46.35
N ARG A 371 36.70 -25.55 47.27
CA ARG A 371 37.93 -25.51 48.07
C ARG A 371 38.11 -26.84 48.77
N ARG A 372 38.98 -27.66 48.18
CA ARG A 372 39.83 -28.60 48.90
C ARG A 372 40.86 -27.82 49.74
N ARG A 373 41.23 -28.46 50.85
CA ARG A 373 42.21 -28.10 51.90
C ARG A 373 41.69 -27.25 53.04
#